data_AF-A0A531LY19-F1
#
_entry.id   AF-A0A531LY19-F1
#
_cell.length_a   1.000
_cell.length_b   1.000
_cell.length_c   1.000
_cell.angle_alpha   90.00
_cell.angle_beta   90.00
_cell.angle_gamma   90.00
#
_symmetry.space_group_name_H-M   'P 1'
#
loop_
_entity.id
_entity.type
_entity.pdbx_description
1 polymer ?
#
loop_
_entity_poly.entity_id
_entity_poly.type
_entity_poly.pdbx_seq_one_letter_code
_entity_poly.pdbx_strand_id
1 'polypeptide(L)'
;MRRSAPASAPSKRSSGRSLGTEYLALLTELERRRRANHLAAYRPYPRQAQFHAAGAANRERLFMAGNQLGKTRAGGAEWAMHLTGRYPDWWQGEVFDMAVRLWAAGVT
;
A
#
# COMPACT_ATOMS: atom_id res chain seq x y z
N MET A 1 -36.60 6.08 -64.06
CA MET A 1 -35.34 6.02 -63.28
C MET A 1 -35.01 7.46 -62.88
N ARG A 2 -34.77 7.88 -61.64
CA ARG A 2 -34.17 7.32 -60.42
C ARG A 2 -34.89 7.92 -59.19
N ARG A 3 -35.09 7.13 -58.13
CA ARG A 3 -35.46 7.66 -56.81
C ARG A 3 -34.19 8.02 -56.05
N SER A 4 -34.11 9.25 -55.52
CA SER A 4 -33.01 9.71 -54.68
C SER A 4 -33.14 9.12 -53.27
N ALA A 5 -32.08 8.47 -52.77
CA ALA A 5 -32.02 7.94 -51.41
C ALA A 5 -31.70 9.07 -50.41
N PRO A 6 -32.24 9.03 -49.17
CA PRO A 6 -31.88 10.01 -48.15
C PRO A 6 -30.46 9.73 -47.65
N ALA A 7 -29.67 10.78 -47.47
CA ALA A 7 -28.32 10.68 -46.90
C ALA A 7 -28.39 10.23 -45.43
N SER A 8 -27.70 9.14 -45.09
CA SER A 8 -27.53 8.71 -43.70
C SER A 8 -26.70 9.73 -42.91
N ALA A 9 -27.23 10.18 -41.78
CA ALA A 9 -26.49 11.00 -40.83
C ALA A 9 -25.27 10.25 -40.26
N PRO A 10 -24.14 10.93 -40.01
CA PRO A 10 -22.96 10.29 -39.44
C PRO A 10 -23.26 9.86 -38.00
N SER A 11 -23.20 8.55 -37.74
CA SER A 11 -23.26 7.98 -36.40
C SER A 11 -22.14 8.56 -35.55
N LYS A 12 -22.48 9.29 -34.47
CA LYS A 12 -21.51 9.79 -33.50
C LYS A 12 -20.80 8.58 -32.89
N ARG A 13 -19.51 8.39 -33.23
CA ARG A 13 -18.66 7.38 -32.60
C ARG A 13 -18.67 7.63 -31.09
N SER A 14 -19.11 6.65 -30.32
CA SER A 14 -19.17 6.70 -28.86
C SER A 14 -17.76 6.57 -28.26
N SER A 15 -16.91 7.58 -28.45
CA SER A 15 -15.54 7.62 -27.91
C SER A 15 -15.49 7.82 -26.39
N GLY A 16 -16.60 8.20 -25.75
CA GLY A 16 -16.66 8.45 -24.30
C GLY A 16 -16.76 7.19 -23.43
N ARG A 17 -17.13 6.03 -24.00
CA ARG A 17 -17.34 4.80 -23.21
C ARG A 17 -16.03 4.12 -22.82
N SER A 18 -14.98 4.18 -23.65
CA SER A 18 -13.70 3.52 -23.37
C SER A 18 -12.89 4.21 -22.27
N LEU A 19 -12.89 5.55 -22.24
CA LEU A 19 -12.18 6.33 -21.21
C LEU A 19 -12.71 6.06 -19.80
N GLY A 20 -14.03 5.91 -19.65
CA GLY A 20 -14.64 5.56 -18.36
C GLY A 20 -14.23 4.16 -17.89
N THR A 21 -14.20 3.18 -18.80
CA THR A 21 -13.78 1.80 -18.48
C THR A 21 -12.30 1.72 -18.12
N GLU A 22 -11.42 2.39 -18.88
CA GLU A 22 -9.99 2.46 -18.56
C GLU A 22 -9.73 3.14 -17.22
N TYR A 23 -10.41 4.26 -16.95
CA TYR A 23 -10.31 4.96 -15.67
C TYR A 23 -10.71 4.06 -14.49
N LEU A 24 -11.83 3.34 -14.60
CA LEU A 24 -12.27 2.40 -13.57
C LEU A 24 -11.27 1.26 -13.37
N ALA A 25 -10.72 0.70 -14.45
CA ALA A 25 -9.70 -0.34 -14.36
C ALA A 25 -8.44 0.14 -13.63
N LEU A 26 -7.99 1.37 -13.90
CA LEU A 26 -6.86 1.99 -13.20
C LEU A 26 -7.14 2.20 -11.71
N LEU A 27 -8.35 2.66 -11.34
CA LEU A 27 -8.74 2.81 -9.94
C LEU A 27 -8.78 1.46 -9.21
N THR A 28 -9.34 0.42 -9.83
CA THR A 28 -9.34 -0.94 -9.29
C THR A 28 -7.93 -1.47 -9.08
N GLU A 29 -7.03 -1.28 -10.04
CA GLU A 29 -5.64 -1.72 -9.91
C GLU A 29 -4.89 -0.96 -8.81
N LEU A 30 -5.11 0.35 -8.71
CA LEU A 30 -4.54 1.19 -7.67
C LEU A 30 -5.01 0.76 -6.28
N GLU A 31 -6.30 0.45 -6.13
CA GLU A 31 -6.85 -0.08 -4.88
C GLU A 31 -6.27 -1.46 -4.54
N ARG A 32 -6.16 -2.36 -5.52
CA ARG A 32 -5.53 -3.67 -5.34
C ARG A 32 -4.09 -3.53 -4.83
N ARG A 33 -3.29 -2.63 -5.41
CA ARG A 33 -1.92 -2.36 -4.97
C ARG A 33 -1.86 -1.80 -3.56
N ARG A 34 -2.75 -0.86 -3.22
CA ARG A 34 -2.82 -0.27 -1.87
C ARG A 34 -3.19 -1.31 -0.80
N ARG A 35 -4.08 -2.24 -1.12
CA ARG A 35 -4.49 -3.33 -0.22
C ARG A 35 -3.39 -4.40 -0.07
N ALA A 36 -2.65 -4.69 -1.13
CA ALA A 36 -1.62 -5.72 -1.10
C ALA A 36 -0.27 -5.25 -0.54
N ASN A 37 0.06 -3.96 -0.65
CA ASN A 37 1.35 -3.41 -0.24
C ASN A 37 1.17 -2.20 0.68
N HIS A 38 0.72 -2.47 1.91
CA HIS A 38 0.60 -1.45 2.94
C HIS A 38 1.95 -0.81 3.31
N LEU A 39 3.07 -1.55 3.20
CA LEU A 39 4.40 -1.05 3.53
C LEU A 39 4.80 0.14 2.64
N ALA A 40 4.48 0.11 1.34
CA ALA A 40 4.81 1.21 0.44
C ALA A 40 4.18 2.56 0.84
N ALA A 41 2.99 2.52 1.44
CA ALA A 41 2.28 3.71 1.90
C ALA A 41 2.51 4.02 3.39
N TYR A 42 3.28 3.19 4.11
CA TYR A 42 3.48 3.36 5.54
C TYR A 42 4.34 4.60 5.85
N ARG A 43 3.83 5.45 6.73
CA ARG A 43 4.56 6.58 7.31
C ARG A 43 4.28 6.60 8.81
N PRO A 44 5.28 6.35 9.66
CA PRO A 44 5.08 6.36 11.09
C PRO A 44 4.83 7.79 11.57
N TYR A 45 3.95 7.95 12.56
CA TYR A 45 3.91 9.19 13.33
C TYR A 45 5.06 9.19 14.37
N PRO A 46 5.36 10.33 15.03
CA PRO A 46 6.57 10.45 15.85
C PRO A 46 6.83 9.35 16.88
N ARG A 47 5.81 8.87 17.62
CA ARG A 47 6.03 7.79 18.61
C ARG A 47 6.27 6.42 17.98
N GLN A 48 5.69 6.15 16.80
CA GLN A 48 6.00 4.93 16.05
C GLN A 48 7.44 5.00 15.52
N ALA A 49 7.86 6.15 14.99
CA ALA A 49 9.22 6.35 14.52
C ALA A 49 10.24 6.16 15.66
N GLN A 50 9.95 6.68 16.85
CA GLN A 50 10.77 6.44 18.05
C GLN A 50 10.82 4.96 18.43
N PHE A 51 9.68 4.26 18.39
CA PHE A 51 9.65 2.81 18.64
C PHE A 51 10.52 2.03 17.64
N HIS A 52 10.47 2.38 16.36
CA HIS A 52 11.30 1.76 15.32
C HIS A 52 12.79 2.05 15.53
N ALA A 53 13.15 3.31 15.74
CA ALA A 53 14.53 3.75 15.96
C ALA A 53 15.15 3.10 17.21
N ALA A 54 14.36 2.90 18.27
CA ALA A 54 14.81 2.20 19.48
C ALA A 54 15.29 0.77 19.19
N GLY A 55 14.87 0.16 18.08
CA GLY A 55 15.32 -1.16 17.67
C GLY A 55 16.80 -1.26 17.30
N ALA A 56 17.43 -0.15 16.89
CA ALA A 56 18.86 -0.15 16.58
C ALA A 56 19.75 -0.36 17.81
N ALA A 57 19.27 0.01 19.00
CA ALA A 57 20.02 -0.10 20.24
C ALA A 57 19.52 -1.21 21.18
N ASN A 58 18.26 -1.66 21.00
CA ASN A 58 17.60 -2.55 21.95
C ASN A 58 17.07 -3.81 21.26
N ARG A 59 17.54 -4.97 21.74
CA ARG A 59 17.06 -6.29 21.28
C ARG A 59 15.59 -6.54 21.59
N GLU A 60 15.14 -6.05 22.73
CA GLU A 60 13.76 -6.20 23.21
C GLU A 60 13.14 -4.83 23.44
N ARG A 61 11.93 -4.63 22.93
CA ARG A 61 11.17 -3.37 23.06
C ARG A 61 9.68 -3.62 23.01
N LEU A 62 8.93 -2.80 23.74
CA LEU A 62 7.47 -2.84 23.77
C LEU A 62 6.90 -1.51 23.29
N PHE A 63 6.06 -1.55 22.25
CA PHE A 63 5.30 -0.37 21.85
C PHE A 63 4.08 -0.16 22.74
N MET A 64 4.31 0.40 23.92
CA MET A 64 3.27 0.67 24.90
C MET A 64 2.43 1.89 24.48
N ALA A 65 1.22 1.63 23.99
CA ALA A 65 0.30 2.65 23.51
C ALA A 65 -1.16 2.29 23.82
N GLY A 66 -1.99 3.31 23.97
CA GLY A 66 -3.44 3.18 24.15
C GLY A 66 -4.16 2.55 22.95
N ASN A 67 -5.48 2.42 23.06
CA ASN A 67 -6.31 1.81 22.03
C ASN A 67 -6.33 2.65 20.75
N GLN A 68 -6.36 1.97 19.60
CA GLN A 68 -6.41 2.59 18.27
C GLN A 68 -5.22 3.50 17.89
N LEU A 69 -4.13 3.51 18.68
CA LEU A 69 -2.90 4.26 18.36
C LEU A 69 -1.97 3.56 17.36
N GLY A 70 -2.53 2.69 16.52
CA GLY A 70 -1.79 2.07 15.43
C GLY A 70 -0.72 1.06 15.84
N LYS A 71 -0.84 0.40 17.00
CA LYS A 71 0.08 -0.66 17.45
C LYS A 71 0.29 -1.76 16.39
N THR A 72 -0.81 -2.27 15.85
CA THR A 72 -0.83 -3.29 14.78
C THR A 72 -0.11 -2.81 13.53
N ARG A 73 -0.34 -1.54 13.13
CA ARG A 73 0.28 -0.98 11.92
C ARG A 73 1.78 -0.80 12.09
N ALA A 74 2.23 -0.33 13.26
CA ALA A 74 3.66 -0.17 13.55
C ALA A 74 4.39 -1.52 13.53
N GLY A 75 3.91 -2.50 14.31
CA GLY A 75 4.52 -3.83 14.34
C GLY A 75 4.51 -4.51 12.97
N GLY A 76 3.36 -4.49 12.28
CA GLY A 76 3.25 -5.08 10.94
C GLY A 76 4.15 -4.43 9.90
N ALA A 77 4.32 -3.10 9.93
CA ALA A 77 5.21 -2.40 9.00
C ALA A 77 6.68 -2.72 9.24
N GLU A 78 7.12 -2.69 10.50
CA GLU A 78 8.47 -3.08 10.90
C GLU A 78 8.79 -4.52 10.49
N TRP A 79 7.87 -5.45 10.74
CA TRP A 79 8.03 -6.84 10.34
C TRP A 79 8.13 -7.01 8.83
N ALA A 80 7.30 -6.28 8.08
CA ALA A 80 7.37 -6.29 6.62
C ALA A 80 8.73 -5.76 6.11
N MET A 81 9.30 -4.73 6.75
CA MET A 81 10.64 -4.24 6.41
C MET A 81 11.69 -5.31 6.65
N HIS A 82 11.69 -5.94 7.83
CA HIS A 82 12.65 -6.99 8.18
C HIS A 82 12.53 -8.22 7.27
N LEU A 83 11.32 -8.69 6.99
CA LEU A 83 11.08 -9.85 6.14
C LEU A 83 11.46 -9.63 4.68
N THR A 84 11.33 -8.39 4.17
CA THR A 84 11.56 -8.09 2.75
C THR A 84 12.90 -7.42 2.49
N GLY A 85 13.62 -6.98 3.52
CA GLY A 85 14.80 -6.14 3.41
C GLY A 85 14.52 -4.73 2.86
N ARG A 86 13.24 -4.34 2.73
CA ARG A 86 12.85 -3.04 2.15
C ARG A 86 12.73 -1.99 3.25
N TYR A 87 13.86 -1.39 3.58
CA TYR A 87 13.92 -0.28 4.54
C TYR A 87 13.72 1.05 3.81
N PRO A 88 12.71 1.87 4.19
CA PRO A 88 12.56 3.21 3.64
C PRO A 88 13.70 4.14 4.06
N ASP A 89 13.95 5.21 3.29
CA ASP A 89 15.05 6.17 3.57
C ASP A 89 14.98 6.83 4.95
N TRP A 90 13.80 6.91 5.57
CA TRP A 90 13.62 7.46 6.91
C TRP A 90 13.93 6.45 8.04
N TRP A 91 14.17 5.18 7.71
CA TRP A 91 14.38 4.11 8.69
C TRP A 91 15.64 4.34 9.51
N GLN A 92 15.52 4.23 10.84
CA GLN A 92 16.62 4.41 11.79
C GLN A 92 16.71 3.25 12.80
N GLY A 93 15.92 2.19 12.60
CA GLY A 93 15.96 1.00 13.45
C GLY A 93 17.00 0.00 12.95
N GLU A 94 16.96 -1.21 13.51
CA GLU A 94 17.85 -2.30 13.09
C GLU A 94 17.63 -2.67 11.62
N VAL A 95 18.73 -2.95 10.91
CA VAL A 95 18.71 -3.42 9.53
C VAL A 95 19.32 -4.81 9.48
N PHE A 96 18.52 -5.79 9.07
CA PHE A 96 19.01 -7.14 8.79
C PHE A 96 19.44 -7.25 7.33
N ASP A 97 20.71 -7.58 7.12
CA ASP A 97 21.35 -7.82 5.81
C ASP A 97 21.24 -9.27 5.34
N MET A 98 20.68 -10.15 6.18
CA MET A 98 20.46 -11.56 5.92
C MET A 98 18.99 -11.95 6.11
N ALA A 99 18.59 -13.10 5.54
CA ALA A 99 17.25 -13.62 5.71
C ALA A 99 16.94 -13.91 7.20
N VAL A 100 15.84 -13.34 7.68
CA VAL A 100 15.40 -13.42 9.08
C VAL A 100 14.27 -14.44 9.28
N ARG A 101 14.14 -14.93 10.51
CA ARG A 101 12.98 -15.75 10.95
C ARG A 101 12.16 -14.96 11.96
N LEU A 102 10.87 -14.77 11.68
CA LEU A 102 9.93 -14.05 12.56
C LEU A 102 8.77 -14.98 12.96
N TRP A 103 8.28 -14.84 14.19
CA TRP A 103 7.24 -15.69 14.77
C TRP A 103 6.10 -14.84 15.33
N ALA A 104 4.95 -14.84 14.64
CA ALA A 104 3.75 -14.14 15.11
C ALA A 104 2.89 -15.05 15.98
N ALA A 105 2.53 -14.57 17.17
CA ALA A 105 1.53 -15.18 18.02
C ALA A 105 0.41 -14.17 18.29
N GLY A 106 -0.82 -14.66 18.33
CA GLY A 106 -2.01 -13.87 18.65
C GLY A 106 -3.01 -14.73 19.39
N VAL A 107 -3.82 -14.08 20.22
CA VAL A 107 -4.99 -14.68 20.87
C VAL A 107 -6.22 -14.00 20.31
N THR A 108 -7.25 -14.78 20.01
CA THR A 108 -8.55 -14.32 19.49
C THR A 108 -9.57 -14.18 20.60
#